data_AF-A0A9D6NQX7-F1
#
_entry.id   AF-A0A9D6NQX7-F1
#
_cell.length_a   1.000
_cell.length_b   1.000
_cell.length_c   1.000
_cell.angle_alpha   90.00
_cell.angle_beta   90.00
_cell.angle_gamma   90.00
#
_symmetry.space_group_name_H-M   'P 1'
#
loop_
_entity.id
_entity.type
_entity.pdbx_description
1 polymer ?
#
loop_
_entity_poly.entity_id
_entity_poly.type
_entity_poly.pdbx_seq_one_letter_code
_entity_poly.pdbx_strand_id
1 'polypeptide(L)'
;MTLPHGAMPSPADPLMLRAWRDKEEERDFVRAWLGLQDIPERSLSAAALFHHATSADLSRASWFFSRLAETQVYPQPHALRADDPLAQVVEGLLWAFLQSGKLVLDSLAREINLVYWHLDDEDQFYDPVRQARWASFYMVRQKLLTSGPFRDDPVSKVLERETIAETPEPAYRVLSHLTNVSVVVPMMIGPILAGDESQSGPLPLSRCRIMLPDDSRLETLTYDQGFEANEVGRMILLWLDRFLDEVYAALSISLKRMR
;
A
#
# COMPACT_ATOMS: atom_id res chain seq x y z
N MET A 1 -10.82 11.41 15.86
CA MET A 1 -9.72 10.42 15.94
C MET A 1 -8.53 11.04 15.21
N THR A 2 -7.57 11.56 15.94
CA THR A 2 -6.41 12.31 15.41
C THR A 2 -5.35 11.33 14.92
N LEU A 3 -5.03 11.35 13.62
CA LEU A 3 -3.88 10.62 13.09
C LEU A 3 -2.59 11.25 13.63
N PRO A 4 -1.59 10.46 14.06
CA PRO A 4 -0.37 11.01 14.60
C PRO A 4 0.42 11.73 13.50
N HIS A 5 0.73 13.01 13.71
CA HIS A 5 1.67 13.76 12.89
C HIS A 5 3.08 13.16 13.07
N GLY A 6 3.49 12.29 12.14
CA GLY A 6 4.79 11.65 12.17
C GLY A 6 5.90 12.59 11.68
N ALA A 7 6.79 12.99 12.57
CA ALA A 7 8.14 13.42 12.18
C ALA A 7 8.87 12.24 11.52
N MET A 8 9.72 12.51 10.52
CA MET A 8 10.61 11.49 9.93
C MET A 8 11.46 10.86 11.06
N PRO A 9 11.38 9.54 11.29
CA PRO A 9 12.14 8.90 12.37
C PRO A 9 13.65 9.01 12.13
N SER A 10 14.40 9.20 13.21
CA SER A 10 15.87 9.12 13.28
C SER A 10 16.41 7.88 12.56
N PRO A 11 17.58 7.91 11.87
CA PRO A 11 18.04 6.79 11.07
C PRO A 11 18.59 5.69 11.99
N ALA A 12 17.70 4.84 12.47
CA ALA A 12 18.09 3.51 12.89
C ALA A 12 18.65 2.76 11.68
N ASP A 13 19.60 1.86 11.92
CA ASP A 13 20.21 1.06 10.87
C ASP A 13 19.13 0.23 10.12
N PRO A 14 18.87 0.51 8.82
CA PRO A 14 17.86 -0.21 8.06
C PRO A 14 18.23 -1.69 7.82
N LEU A 15 19.45 -2.09 8.14
CA LEU A 15 19.92 -3.48 8.05
C LEU A 15 19.59 -4.30 9.30
N MET A 16 19.10 -3.68 10.37
CA MET A 16 18.68 -4.40 11.57
C MET A 16 17.20 -4.78 11.46
N LEU A 17 16.92 -6.09 11.39
CA LEU A 17 15.55 -6.60 11.43
C LEU A 17 14.93 -6.31 12.81
N ARG A 18 13.83 -5.55 12.81
CA ARG A 18 13.11 -5.11 14.02
C ARG A 18 11.66 -4.78 13.67
N ALA A 19 10.80 -4.69 14.68
CA ALA A 19 9.43 -4.21 14.50
C ALA A 19 9.42 -2.68 14.36
N TRP A 20 9.08 -2.16 13.19
CA TRP A 20 9.11 -0.72 12.90
C TRP A 20 7.79 -0.01 13.25
N ARG A 21 6.66 -0.71 13.11
CA ARG A 21 5.31 -0.23 13.49
C ARG A 21 4.98 -0.50 14.96
N ASP A 22 5.79 -1.32 15.62
CA ASP A 22 5.70 -1.67 17.05
C ASP A 22 4.38 -2.37 17.44
N LYS A 23 3.78 -3.07 16.48
CA LYS A 23 2.56 -3.88 16.66
C LYS A 23 2.89 -5.32 17.07
N GLU A 24 1.93 -6.00 17.70
CA GLU A 24 2.13 -7.36 18.21
C GLU A 24 2.44 -8.35 17.08
N GLU A 25 1.67 -8.33 16.00
CA GLU A 25 1.83 -9.23 14.84
C GLU A 25 3.18 -9.04 14.16
N GLU A 26 3.65 -7.79 14.05
CA GLU A 26 4.96 -7.47 13.50
C GLU A 26 6.10 -7.93 14.41
N ARG A 27 5.99 -7.70 15.73
CA ARG A 27 6.97 -8.17 16.72
C ARG A 27 7.06 -9.70 16.69
N ASP A 28 5.93 -10.39 16.57
CA ASP A 28 5.87 -11.85 16.48
C ASP A 28 6.53 -12.37 15.20
N PHE A 29 6.29 -11.72 14.07
CA PHE A 29 6.94 -12.03 12.79
C PHE A 29 8.46 -11.85 12.86
N VAL A 30 8.93 -10.74 13.42
CA VAL A 30 10.36 -10.47 13.62
C VAL A 30 10.98 -11.51 14.56
N ARG A 31 10.32 -11.84 15.68
CA ARG A 31 10.80 -12.91 16.58
C ARG A 31 10.79 -14.28 15.89
N ALA A 32 9.84 -14.54 14.98
CA ALA A 32 9.79 -15.77 14.23
C ALA A 32 11.06 -15.92 13.37
N TRP A 33 11.38 -14.90 12.57
CA TRP A 33 12.60 -14.79 11.76
C TRP A 33 13.89 -14.96 12.57
N LEU A 34 14.04 -14.19 13.66
CA LEU A 34 15.26 -14.19 14.47
C LEU A 34 15.50 -15.50 15.22
N GLY A 35 14.47 -16.33 15.38
CA GLY A 35 14.58 -17.64 16.02
C GLY A 35 14.72 -18.81 15.04
N LEU A 36 14.88 -18.56 13.74
CA LEU A 36 15.24 -19.62 12.79
C LEU A 36 16.70 -20.02 12.96
N GLN A 37 16.97 -21.32 12.94
CA GLN A 37 18.33 -21.85 12.89
C GLN A 37 18.78 -21.93 11.43
N ASP A 38 20.08 -21.74 11.16
CA ASP A 38 20.71 -21.94 9.84
C ASP A 38 20.24 -21.04 8.68
N ILE A 39 19.63 -19.89 8.97
CA ILE A 39 19.34 -18.88 7.94
C ILE A 39 20.63 -18.11 7.57
N PRO A 40 20.98 -18.01 6.27
CA PRO A 40 22.13 -17.23 5.83
C PRO A 40 22.02 -15.74 6.25
N GLU A 41 23.13 -15.14 6.66
CA GLU A 41 23.20 -13.71 7.06
C GLU A 41 22.64 -12.77 5.96
N ARG A 42 22.92 -13.10 4.70
CA ARG A 42 22.38 -12.36 3.55
C ARG A 42 20.84 -12.36 3.49
N SER A 43 20.20 -13.44 3.93
CA SER A 43 18.75 -13.56 3.98
C SER A 43 18.16 -12.74 5.11
N LEU A 44 18.82 -12.70 6.27
CA LEU A 44 18.43 -11.80 7.36
C LEU A 44 18.58 -10.32 6.97
N SER A 45 19.65 -9.98 6.26
CA SER A 45 19.86 -8.62 5.73
C SER A 45 18.78 -8.25 4.70
N ALA A 46 18.42 -9.18 3.81
CA ALA A 46 17.33 -8.98 2.87
C ALA A 46 15.97 -8.83 3.57
N ALA A 47 15.70 -9.64 4.60
CA ALA A 47 14.50 -9.52 5.42
C ALA A 47 14.42 -8.14 6.08
N ALA A 48 15.51 -7.66 6.70
CA ALA A 48 15.57 -6.33 7.29
C ALA A 48 15.26 -5.22 6.27
N LEU A 49 15.89 -5.29 5.08
CA LEU A 49 15.70 -4.32 4.01
C LEU A 49 14.26 -4.28 3.49
N PHE A 50 13.69 -5.44 3.18
CA PHE A 50 12.32 -5.52 2.66
C PHE A 50 11.30 -5.08 3.73
N HIS A 51 11.50 -5.50 4.97
CA HIS A 51 10.65 -5.12 6.09
C HIS A 51 10.69 -3.62 6.39
N HIS A 52 11.89 -3.02 6.39
CA HIS A 52 12.04 -1.58 6.48
C HIS A 52 11.38 -0.86 5.30
N ALA A 53 11.52 -1.36 4.08
CA ALA A 53 10.89 -0.78 2.90
C ALA A 53 9.36 -0.76 3.02
N THR A 54 8.73 -1.86 3.45
CA THR A 54 7.27 -1.93 3.68
C THR A 54 6.81 -0.88 4.70
N SER A 55 7.51 -0.75 5.82
CA SER A 55 7.18 0.26 6.84
C SER A 55 7.39 1.69 6.35
N ALA A 56 8.49 1.94 5.63
CA ALA A 56 8.81 3.23 5.04
C ALA A 56 7.77 3.63 3.97
N ASP A 57 7.34 2.69 3.13
CA ASP A 57 6.30 2.89 2.12
C ASP A 57 4.96 3.26 2.75
N LEU A 58 4.58 2.58 3.84
CA LEU A 58 3.34 2.88 4.56
C LEU A 58 3.40 4.27 5.20
N SER A 59 4.53 4.60 5.81
CA SER A 59 4.77 5.92 6.39
C SER A 59 4.73 7.02 5.33
N ARG A 60 5.32 6.77 4.15
CA ARG A 60 5.26 7.70 2.99
C ARG A 60 3.83 7.89 2.49
N ALA A 61 3.06 6.81 2.33
CA ALA A 61 1.66 6.90 1.94
C ALA A 61 0.86 7.76 2.94
N SER A 62 1.00 7.48 4.24
CA SER A 62 0.35 8.28 5.30
C SER A 62 0.76 9.75 5.26
N TRP A 63 2.04 10.03 5.02
CA TRP A 63 2.55 11.40 4.89
C TRP A 63 1.93 12.12 3.68
N PHE A 64 1.97 11.53 2.49
CA PHE A 64 1.39 12.14 1.29
C PHE A 64 -0.12 12.39 1.45
N PHE A 65 -0.84 11.45 2.06
CA PHE A 65 -2.27 11.62 2.34
C PHE A 65 -2.52 12.76 3.33
N SER A 66 -1.72 12.88 4.40
CA SER A 66 -1.83 13.97 5.36
C SER A 66 -1.55 15.33 4.70
N ARG A 67 -0.51 15.40 3.86
CA ARG A 67 -0.18 16.61 3.07
C ARG A 67 -1.29 16.98 2.09
N LEU A 68 -1.87 15.99 1.42
CA LEU A 68 -3.03 16.19 0.56
C LEU A 68 -4.18 16.80 1.36
N ALA A 69 -4.52 16.23 2.52
CA ALA A 69 -5.60 16.69 3.40
C ALA A 69 -5.40 18.11 3.97
N GLU A 70 -4.15 18.54 4.17
CA GLU A 70 -3.77 19.87 4.66
C GLU A 70 -3.72 20.93 3.55
N THR A 71 -3.64 20.51 2.28
CA THR A 71 -3.47 21.43 1.14
C THR A 71 -4.65 22.38 1.06
N GLN A 72 -4.37 23.68 0.99
CA GLN A 72 -5.38 24.72 0.89
C GLN A 72 -5.88 24.82 -0.55
N VAL A 73 -7.19 24.66 -0.75
CA VAL A 73 -7.83 24.69 -2.06
C VAL A 73 -9.00 25.66 -2.06
N TYR A 74 -9.26 26.27 -3.22
CA TYR A 74 -10.53 26.96 -3.46
C TYR A 74 -11.50 25.94 -4.06
N PRO A 75 -12.70 25.76 -3.48
CA PRO A 75 -13.72 24.92 -4.10
C PRO A 75 -14.06 25.41 -5.51
N GLN A 76 -14.03 24.49 -6.47
CA GLN A 76 -14.36 24.74 -7.87
C GLN A 76 -15.33 23.66 -8.35
N PRO A 77 -16.53 24.05 -8.85
CA PRO A 77 -17.56 23.11 -9.29
C PRO A 77 -17.21 22.42 -10.62
N HIS A 78 -16.14 22.86 -11.29
CA HIS A 78 -15.65 22.29 -12.54
C HIS A 78 -14.33 21.57 -12.30
N ALA A 79 -14.00 20.62 -13.18
CA ALA A 79 -12.70 19.96 -13.13
C ALA A 79 -11.58 21.00 -13.21
N LEU A 80 -10.55 20.80 -12.39
CA LEU A 80 -9.36 21.64 -12.44
C LEU A 80 -8.67 21.48 -13.80
N ARG A 81 -7.97 22.53 -14.24
CA ARG A 81 -7.21 22.48 -15.48
C ARG A 81 -5.78 22.01 -15.20
N ALA A 82 -5.19 21.26 -16.14
CA ALA A 82 -3.84 20.73 -15.97
C ALA A 82 -2.74 21.82 -15.88
N ASP A 83 -3.02 23.03 -16.38
CA ASP A 83 -2.14 24.20 -16.30
C ASP A 83 -2.29 24.98 -14.97
N ASP A 84 -3.22 24.61 -14.10
CA ASP A 84 -3.39 25.22 -12.77
C ASP A 84 -2.31 24.69 -11.81
N PRO A 85 -1.46 25.56 -11.21
CA PRO A 85 -0.45 25.14 -10.24
C PRO A 85 -1.02 24.40 -9.04
N LEU A 86 -2.23 24.75 -8.58
CA LEU A 86 -2.88 24.06 -7.48
C LEU A 86 -3.28 22.64 -7.88
N ALA A 87 -3.79 22.46 -9.11
CA ALA A 87 -4.14 21.16 -9.64
C ALA A 87 -2.92 20.23 -9.69
N GLN A 88 -1.78 20.74 -10.15
CA GLN A 88 -0.53 19.98 -10.20
C GLN A 88 -0.05 19.54 -8.82
N VAL A 89 -0.19 20.39 -7.79
CA VAL A 89 0.16 20.04 -6.41
C VAL A 89 -0.75 18.96 -5.87
N VAL A 90 -2.07 19.11 -6.03
CA VAL A 90 -3.06 18.14 -5.54
C VAL A 90 -2.90 16.79 -6.26
N GLU A 91 -2.78 16.80 -7.58
CA GLU A 91 -2.54 15.61 -8.40
C GLU A 91 -1.22 14.94 -8.01
N GLY A 92 -0.14 15.71 -7.84
CA GLY A 92 1.17 15.17 -7.45
C GLY A 92 1.15 14.48 -6.09
N LEU A 93 0.45 15.06 -5.10
CA LEU A 93 0.28 14.45 -3.78
C LEU A 93 -0.60 13.19 -3.84
N LEU A 94 -1.69 13.23 -4.61
CA LEU A 94 -2.57 12.08 -4.81
C LEU A 94 -1.83 10.93 -5.51
N TRP A 95 -1.11 11.22 -6.58
CA TRP A 95 -0.27 10.26 -7.30
C TRP A 95 0.75 9.63 -6.36
N ALA A 96 1.48 10.45 -5.60
CA ALA A 96 2.51 9.97 -4.69
C ALA A 96 1.93 9.11 -3.55
N PHE A 97 0.74 9.46 -3.04
CA PHE A 97 -0.01 8.65 -2.08
C PHE A 97 -0.34 7.26 -2.66
N LEU A 98 -0.97 7.22 -3.84
CA LEU A 98 -1.37 5.98 -4.50
C LEU A 98 -0.17 5.09 -4.82
N GLN A 99 0.88 5.66 -5.41
CA GLN A 99 2.10 4.91 -5.74
C GLN A 99 2.80 4.41 -4.48
N SER A 100 2.83 5.19 -3.39
CA SER A 100 3.37 4.70 -2.11
C SER A 100 2.53 3.54 -1.56
N GLY A 101 1.20 3.62 -1.64
CA GLY A 101 0.31 2.51 -1.26
C GLY A 101 0.56 1.24 -2.07
N LYS A 102 0.80 1.36 -3.38
CA LYS A 102 1.22 0.23 -4.23
C LYS A 102 2.58 -0.33 -3.81
N LEU A 103 3.55 0.55 -3.50
CA LEU A 103 4.87 0.15 -3.05
C LEU A 103 4.83 -0.60 -1.71
N VAL A 104 3.90 -0.28 -0.81
CA VAL A 104 3.65 -1.11 0.39
C VAL A 104 3.37 -2.56 0.01
N LEU A 105 2.47 -2.78 -0.96
CA LEU A 105 2.12 -4.12 -1.42
C LEU A 105 3.31 -4.82 -2.09
N ASP A 106 4.06 -4.13 -2.94
CA ASP A 106 5.22 -4.69 -3.62
C ASP A 106 6.38 -4.98 -2.66
N SER A 107 6.60 -4.15 -1.63
CA SER A 107 7.60 -4.39 -0.60
C SER A 107 7.20 -5.57 0.30
N LEU A 108 5.92 -5.64 0.71
CA LEU A 108 5.38 -6.80 1.43
C LEU A 108 5.50 -8.08 0.61
N ALA A 109 5.28 -8.01 -0.70
CA ALA A 109 5.43 -9.16 -1.59
C ALA A 109 6.85 -9.72 -1.61
N ARG A 110 7.87 -8.86 -1.45
CA ARG A 110 9.27 -9.30 -1.34
C ARG A 110 9.54 -10.01 -0.01
N GLU A 111 8.91 -9.55 1.08
CA GLU A 111 8.98 -10.25 2.37
C GLU A 111 8.32 -11.63 2.29
N ILE A 112 7.10 -11.69 1.74
CA ILE A 112 6.39 -12.96 1.47
C ILE A 112 7.27 -13.87 0.62
N ASN A 113 7.74 -13.37 -0.53
CA ASN A 113 8.57 -14.15 -1.45
C ASN A 113 9.84 -14.67 -0.79
N LEU A 114 10.50 -13.88 0.07
CA LEU A 114 11.69 -14.32 0.79
C LEU A 114 11.37 -15.47 1.76
N VAL A 115 10.26 -15.40 2.49
CA VAL A 115 9.82 -16.49 3.37
C VAL A 115 9.57 -17.76 2.55
N TYR A 116 8.79 -17.67 1.48
CA TYR A 116 8.45 -18.85 0.68
C TYR A 116 9.61 -19.38 -0.15
N TRP A 117 10.56 -18.54 -0.57
CA TRP A 117 11.81 -18.98 -1.18
C TRP A 117 12.61 -19.91 -0.27
N HIS A 118 12.49 -19.76 1.06
CA HIS A 118 13.13 -20.66 2.02
C HIS A 118 12.27 -21.87 2.43
N LEU A 119 10.97 -21.86 2.12
CA LEU A 119 10.05 -22.97 2.37
C LEU A 119 9.88 -23.89 1.16
N ASP A 120 10.18 -23.40 -0.03
CA ASP A 120 9.89 -24.06 -1.29
C ASP A 120 11.10 -24.86 -1.78
N ASP A 121 10.95 -26.19 -1.75
CA ASP A 121 11.95 -27.12 -2.26
C ASP A 121 11.99 -27.18 -3.80
N GLU A 122 10.98 -26.63 -4.49
CA GLU A 122 10.83 -26.70 -5.94
C GLU A 122 11.32 -25.46 -6.70
N ASP A 123 11.96 -24.51 -6.02
CA ASP A 123 12.49 -23.24 -6.60
C ASP A 123 11.45 -22.47 -7.45
N GLN A 124 10.16 -22.53 -7.07
CA GLN A 124 9.07 -21.83 -7.75
C GLN A 124 9.04 -20.34 -7.44
N PHE A 125 9.58 -19.90 -6.29
CA PHE A 125 9.62 -18.48 -5.90
C PHE A 125 10.77 -17.73 -6.57
N TYR A 126 10.74 -16.39 -6.49
CA TYR A 126 11.80 -15.58 -7.10
C TYR A 126 13.04 -15.56 -6.20
N ASP A 127 14.23 -15.65 -6.79
CA ASP A 127 15.48 -15.46 -6.05
C ASP A 127 15.48 -14.04 -5.41
N PRO A 128 15.51 -13.93 -4.07
CA PRO A 128 15.36 -12.64 -3.38
C PRO A 128 16.54 -11.68 -3.59
N VAL A 129 17.67 -12.15 -4.15
CA VAL A 129 18.84 -11.34 -4.48
C VAL A 129 18.85 -10.97 -5.95
N ARG A 130 18.59 -11.94 -6.84
CA ARG A 130 18.73 -11.74 -8.30
C ARG A 130 17.45 -11.23 -8.95
N GLN A 131 16.30 -11.51 -8.37
CA GLN A 131 14.98 -11.31 -8.97
C GLN A 131 14.03 -10.50 -8.08
N ALA A 132 14.54 -9.80 -7.05
CA ALA A 132 13.72 -8.98 -6.13
C ALA A 132 12.79 -7.97 -6.84
N ARG A 133 13.22 -7.43 -8.00
CA ARG A 133 12.42 -6.51 -8.81
C ARG A 133 11.24 -7.17 -9.54
N TRP A 134 11.22 -8.50 -9.65
CA TRP A 134 10.16 -9.27 -10.28
C TRP A 134 9.12 -9.76 -9.28
N ALA A 135 9.44 -9.72 -7.99
CA ALA A 135 8.53 -10.04 -6.88
C ALA A 135 7.57 -8.87 -6.60
N SER A 136 6.67 -8.57 -7.55
CA SER A 136 5.55 -7.66 -7.33
C SER A 136 4.42 -8.38 -6.59
N PHE A 137 3.53 -7.62 -5.96
CA PHE A 137 2.39 -8.17 -5.22
C PHE A 137 1.54 -9.10 -6.07
N TYR A 138 1.19 -8.67 -7.28
CA TYR A 138 0.39 -9.50 -8.20
C TYR A 138 1.09 -10.82 -8.56
N MET A 139 2.40 -10.79 -8.83
CA MET A 139 3.17 -11.97 -9.22
C MET A 139 3.32 -12.97 -8.08
N VAL A 140 3.67 -12.49 -6.88
CA VAL A 140 3.85 -13.34 -5.69
C VAL A 140 2.51 -13.93 -5.24
N ARG A 141 1.46 -13.11 -5.22
CA ARG A 141 0.08 -13.56 -4.97
C ARG A 141 -0.32 -14.67 -5.94
N GLN A 142 -0.13 -14.47 -7.24
CA GLN A 142 -0.50 -15.47 -8.24
C GLN A 142 0.26 -16.78 -8.01
N LYS A 143 1.58 -16.72 -7.78
CA LYS A 143 2.39 -17.90 -7.47
C LYS A 143 1.82 -18.65 -6.26
N LEU A 144 1.58 -17.97 -5.14
CA LEU A 144 1.03 -18.59 -3.93
C LEU A 144 -0.33 -19.26 -4.15
N LEU A 145 -1.26 -18.57 -4.80
CA LEU A 145 -2.62 -19.08 -5.02
C LEU A 145 -2.67 -20.24 -6.02
N THR A 146 -1.70 -20.33 -6.93
CA THR A 146 -1.62 -21.42 -7.94
C THR A 146 -0.67 -22.55 -7.56
N SER A 147 0.20 -22.35 -6.56
CA SER A 147 1.15 -23.37 -6.12
C SER A 147 0.45 -24.41 -5.27
N GLY A 148 0.47 -25.67 -5.72
CA GLY A 148 -0.18 -26.78 -5.03
C GLY A 148 0.19 -26.89 -3.54
N PRO A 149 1.48 -26.88 -3.18
CA PRO A 149 1.92 -26.96 -1.78
C PRO A 149 1.44 -25.81 -0.89
N PHE A 150 1.31 -24.60 -1.44
CA PHE A 150 1.04 -23.38 -0.65
C PHE A 150 -0.39 -22.85 -0.79
N ARG A 151 -1.23 -23.45 -1.62
CA ARG A 151 -2.60 -22.98 -1.88
C ARG A 151 -3.43 -22.81 -0.60
N ASP A 152 -3.31 -23.75 0.34
CA ASP A 152 -4.09 -23.75 1.59
C ASP A 152 -3.34 -23.11 2.77
N ASP A 153 -2.16 -22.52 2.52
CA ASP A 153 -1.34 -21.90 3.55
C ASP A 153 -2.02 -20.64 4.13
N PRO A 154 -1.79 -20.28 5.41
CA PRO A 154 -2.44 -19.12 6.02
C PRO A 154 -2.27 -17.82 5.23
N VAL A 155 -1.10 -17.57 4.62
CA VAL A 155 -0.89 -16.36 3.82
C VAL A 155 -1.75 -16.41 2.56
N SER A 156 -1.79 -17.53 1.85
CA SER A 156 -2.64 -17.71 0.67
C SER A 156 -4.11 -17.44 0.96
N LYS A 157 -4.61 -17.88 2.13
CA LYS A 157 -5.99 -17.61 2.57
C LYS A 157 -6.25 -16.13 2.85
N VAL A 158 -5.29 -15.43 3.47
CA VAL A 158 -5.38 -13.97 3.67
C VAL A 158 -5.36 -13.26 2.32
N LEU A 159 -4.44 -13.61 1.42
CA LEU A 159 -4.36 -13.02 0.10
C LEU A 159 -5.65 -13.26 -0.69
N GLU A 160 -6.16 -14.50 -0.74
CA GLU A 160 -7.41 -14.82 -1.44
C GLU A 160 -8.58 -14.01 -0.90
N ARG A 161 -8.80 -14.01 0.42
CA ARG A 161 -9.89 -13.24 1.06
C ARG A 161 -9.85 -11.76 0.71
N GLU A 162 -8.68 -11.14 0.78
CA GLU A 162 -8.55 -9.69 0.63
C GLU A 162 -8.52 -9.23 -0.83
N THR A 163 -8.28 -10.14 -1.79
CA THR A 163 -7.93 -9.76 -3.16
C THR A 163 -8.53 -10.62 -4.28
N ILE A 164 -9.47 -11.52 -3.98
CA ILE A 164 -10.16 -12.34 -4.99
C ILE A 164 -10.86 -11.45 -6.03
N ALA A 165 -10.85 -11.84 -7.31
CA ALA A 165 -11.27 -10.96 -8.40
C ALA A 165 -12.80 -10.74 -8.43
N GLU A 166 -13.55 -11.75 -8.00
CA GLU A 166 -15.01 -11.78 -7.96
C GLU A 166 -15.57 -10.84 -6.89
N THR A 167 -14.88 -10.73 -5.75
CA THR A 167 -15.29 -9.90 -4.61
C THR A 167 -14.07 -9.35 -3.85
N PRO A 168 -13.23 -8.52 -4.48
CA PRO A 168 -12.05 -7.98 -3.81
C PRO A 168 -12.46 -7.01 -2.71
N GLU A 169 -11.65 -6.89 -1.66
CA GLU A 169 -11.88 -5.87 -0.64
C GLU A 169 -11.93 -4.48 -1.31
N PRO A 170 -12.93 -3.63 -1.00
CA PRO A 170 -13.13 -2.37 -1.71
C PRO A 170 -11.87 -1.50 -1.72
N ALA A 171 -11.12 -1.47 -0.62
CA ALA A 171 -9.88 -0.73 -0.49
C ALA A 171 -8.79 -1.20 -1.47
N TYR A 172 -8.58 -2.51 -1.58
CA TYR A 172 -7.62 -3.08 -2.51
C TYR A 172 -7.99 -2.78 -3.96
N ARG A 173 -9.26 -2.99 -4.32
CA ARG A 173 -9.76 -2.73 -5.67
C ARG A 173 -9.56 -1.27 -6.06
N VAL A 174 -9.92 -0.35 -5.16
CA VAL A 174 -9.79 1.10 -5.41
C VAL A 174 -8.32 1.50 -5.53
N LEU A 175 -7.44 1.03 -4.64
CA LEU A 175 -6.00 1.29 -4.74
C LEU A 175 -5.42 0.76 -6.06
N SER A 176 -5.70 -0.49 -6.40
CA SER A 176 -5.23 -1.13 -7.64
C SER A 176 -5.76 -0.41 -8.88
N HIS A 177 -7.01 0.01 -8.86
CA HIS A 177 -7.61 0.77 -9.95
C HIS A 177 -6.93 2.13 -10.10
N LEU A 178 -6.96 2.97 -9.06
CA LEU A 178 -6.47 4.36 -9.10
C LEU A 178 -4.97 4.44 -9.37
N THR A 179 -4.17 3.49 -8.86
CA THR A 179 -2.73 3.42 -9.18
C THR A 179 -2.49 3.20 -10.67
N ASN A 180 -3.27 2.35 -11.33
CA ASN A 180 -3.17 2.15 -12.77
C ASN A 180 -3.65 3.38 -13.55
N VAL A 181 -4.77 4.00 -13.14
CA VAL A 181 -5.27 5.24 -13.76
C VAL A 181 -4.19 6.33 -13.72
N SER A 182 -3.57 6.51 -12.56
CA SER A 182 -2.57 7.55 -12.30
C SER A 182 -1.30 7.48 -13.16
N VAL A 183 -1.08 6.34 -13.83
CA VAL A 183 0.08 6.13 -14.72
C VAL A 183 -0.27 6.49 -16.16
N VAL A 184 -1.54 6.42 -16.55
CA VAL A 184 -1.97 6.54 -17.95
C VAL A 184 -2.68 7.85 -18.24
N VAL A 185 -3.32 8.48 -17.27
CA VAL A 185 -4.02 9.75 -17.47
C VAL A 185 -3.13 10.94 -17.09
N PRO A 186 -3.17 12.06 -17.84
CA PRO A 186 -2.42 13.26 -17.49
C PRO A 186 -2.84 13.89 -16.16
N MET A 187 -4.11 13.73 -15.77
CA MET A 187 -4.68 14.27 -14.55
C MET A 187 -5.94 13.47 -14.18
N MET A 188 -6.01 12.98 -12.94
CA MET A 188 -7.16 12.24 -12.42
C MET A 188 -8.16 13.13 -11.69
N ILE A 189 -7.67 14.15 -10.99
CA ILE A 189 -8.53 14.95 -10.10
C ILE A 189 -9.66 15.64 -10.87
N GLY A 190 -10.88 15.40 -10.39
CA GLY A 190 -12.08 16.04 -10.89
C GLY A 190 -12.38 17.36 -10.16
N PRO A 191 -13.67 17.76 -10.12
CA PRO A 191 -14.12 18.92 -9.36
C PRO A 191 -13.75 18.85 -7.88
N ILE A 192 -13.51 20.01 -7.27
CA ILE A 192 -13.31 20.19 -5.83
C ILE A 192 -14.54 20.87 -5.26
N LEU A 193 -15.41 20.10 -4.61
CA LEU A 193 -16.65 20.62 -4.05
C LEU A 193 -16.42 21.03 -2.59
N ALA A 194 -16.97 22.18 -2.22
CA ALA A 194 -17.07 22.55 -0.81
C ALA A 194 -17.95 21.51 -0.10
N GLY A 195 -17.65 21.21 1.17
CA GLY A 195 -18.58 20.48 2.03
C GLY A 195 -19.84 21.30 2.33
N ASP A 196 -20.53 20.98 3.43
CA ASP A 196 -21.80 21.59 3.84
C ASP A 196 -21.73 23.09 4.21
N GLU A 197 -20.59 23.76 4.04
CA GLU A 197 -20.38 25.16 4.41
C GLU A 197 -20.21 26.06 3.18
N SER A 198 -21.11 27.04 3.02
CA SER A 198 -20.95 28.13 2.04
C SER A 198 -19.87 29.10 2.51
N GLN A 199 -18.62 28.91 2.09
CA GLN A 199 -17.53 29.84 2.43
C GLN A 199 -16.76 30.28 1.19
N SER A 200 -16.38 31.55 1.20
CA SER A 200 -15.73 32.29 0.10
C SER A 200 -14.20 32.31 0.18
N GLY A 201 -13.59 31.41 0.95
CA GLY A 201 -12.15 31.35 1.20
C GLY A 201 -11.51 30.00 0.86
N PRO A 202 -10.17 29.92 0.88
CA PRO A 202 -9.48 28.64 0.75
C PRO A 202 -9.81 27.75 1.95
N LEU A 203 -10.00 26.47 1.70
CA LEU A 203 -10.27 25.46 2.71
C LEU A 203 -9.20 24.37 2.64
N PRO A 204 -8.83 23.76 3.78
CA PRO A 204 -8.05 22.53 3.72
C PRO A 204 -8.84 21.47 2.99
N LEU A 205 -8.17 20.71 2.14
CA LEU A 205 -8.77 19.68 1.29
C LEU A 205 -9.53 18.62 2.10
N SER A 206 -9.14 18.38 3.35
CA SER A 206 -9.89 17.55 4.31
C SER A 206 -11.34 17.99 4.57
N ARG A 207 -11.68 19.24 4.25
CA ARG A 207 -13.05 19.82 4.32
C ARG A 207 -13.71 19.95 2.95
N CYS A 208 -13.07 19.41 1.91
CA CYS A 208 -13.56 19.40 0.54
C CYS A 208 -13.78 17.97 0.07
N ARG A 209 -14.56 17.83 -1.01
CA ARG A 209 -14.76 16.56 -1.72
C ARG A 209 -14.03 16.69 -3.06
N ILE A 210 -12.94 15.95 -3.25
CA ILE A 210 -12.35 15.77 -4.59
C ILE A 210 -12.99 14.54 -5.19
N MET A 211 -13.56 14.69 -6.37
CA MET A 211 -14.07 13.56 -7.13
C MET A 211 -12.92 12.87 -7.87
N LEU A 212 -12.81 11.56 -7.66
CA LEU A 212 -11.92 10.66 -8.40
C LEU A 212 -12.72 9.91 -9.47
N PRO A 213 -12.08 9.49 -10.58
CA PRO A 213 -12.79 8.90 -11.70
C PRO A 213 -13.44 7.55 -11.38
N ASP A 214 -14.55 7.26 -12.07
CA ASP A 214 -15.34 6.02 -11.95
C ASP A 214 -14.68 4.81 -12.64
N ASP A 215 -14.20 5.02 -13.87
CA ASP A 215 -13.57 3.99 -14.72
C ASP A 215 -12.52 4.62 -15.65
N SER A 216 -11.30 4.07 -15.64
CA SER A 216 -10.19 4.46 -16.51
C SER A 216 -10.19 3.82 -17.89
N ARG A 217 -11.08 2.86 -18.12
CA ARG A 217 -11.24 2.21 -19.44
C ARG A 217 -12.02 3.10 -20.41
N LEU A 218 -12.64 4.16 -19.91
CA LEU A 218 -13.37 5.12 -20.71
C LEU A 218 -12.38 6.11 -21.34
N GLU A 219 -12.56 6.41 -22.63
CA GLU A 219 -11.77 7.45 -23.33
C GLU A 219 -11.91 8.84 -22.65
N THR A 220 -12.96 9.04 -21.87
CA THR A 220 -13.21 10.25 -21.08
C THR A 220 -13.50 9.88 -19.63
N LEU A 221 -12.78 10.49 -18.68
CA LEU A 221 -13.03 10.28 -17.26
C LEU A 221 -14.42 10.80 -16.87
N THR A 222 -15.21 9.97 -16.19
CA THR A 222 -16.47 10.37 -15.55
C THR A 222 -16.29 10.46 -14.04
N TYR A 223 -17.06 11.36 -13.43
CA TYR A 223 -17.02 11.64 -12.00
C TYR A 223 -18.40 11.50 -11.35
N ASP A 224 -19.37 10.92 -12.08
CA ASP A 224 -20.79 10.93 -11.72
C ASP A 224 -21.08 10.03 -10.51
N GLN A 225 -20.31 8.95 -10.35
CA GLN A 225 -20.34 8.08 -9.17
C GLN A 225 -19.03 8.17 -8.36
N GLY A 226 -18.21 9.18 -8.66
CA GLY A 226 -16.79 9.20 -8.36
C GLY A 226 -16.48 9.10 -6.88
N PHE A 227 -15.30 8.59 -6.56
CA PHE A 227 -14.92 8.44 -5.16
C PHE A 227 -14.46 9.75 -4.54
N GLU A 228 -14.72 9.92 -3.24
CA GLU A 228 -14.14 11.04 -2.47
C GLU A 228 -12.72 10.72 -2.04
N ALA A 229 -11.74 11.52 -2.48
CA ALA A 229 -10.33 11.29 -2.18
C ALA A 229 -10.01 11.12 -0.68
N ASN A 230 -10.69 11.86 0.19
CA ASN A 230 -10.51 11.76 1.65
C ASN A 230 -11.06 10.45 2.22
N GLU A 231 -12.21 9.99 1.74
CA GLU A 231 -12.81 8.72 2.16
C GLU A 231 -11.96 7.55 1.66
N VAL A 232 -11.60 7.57 0.38
CA VAL A 232 -10.74 6.57 -0.26
C VAL A 232 -9.39 6.49 0.44
N GLY A 233 -8.73 7.62 0.66
CA GLY A 233 -7.41 7.61 1.28
C GLY A 233 -7.42 7.04 2.69
N ARG A 234 -8.44 7.37 3.50
CA ARG A 234 -8.63 6.76 4.83
C ARG A 234 -8.89 5.27 4.74
N MET A 235 -9.80 4.85 3.86
CA MET A 235 -10.14 3.45 3.64
C MET A 235 -8.89 2.64 3.24
N ILE A 236 -8.09 3.15 2.30
CA ILE A 236 -6.85 2.51 1.83
C ILE A 236 -5.82 2.39 2.97
N LEU A 237 -5.56 3.47 3.72
CA LEU A 237 -4.56 3.42 4.80
C LEU A 237 -4.96 2.48 5.94
N LEU A 238 -6.24 2.50 6.34
CA LEU A 238 -6.75 1.58 7.35
C LEU A 238 -6.67 0.12 6.87
N TRP A 239 -7.00 -0.11 5.61
CA TRP A 239 -6.89 -1.44 5.01
C TRP A 239 -5.44 -1.92 4.94
N LEU A 240 -4.51 -1.11 4.42
CA LEU A 240 -3.09 -1.47 4.33
C LEU A 240 -2.52 -1.83 5.70
N ASP A 241 -2.84 -1.03 6.72
CA ASP A 241 -2.35 -1.26 8.08
C ASP A 241 -2.88 -2.57 8.69
N ARG A 242 -4.19 -2.85 8.53
CA ARG A 242 -4.81 -4.12 8.93
C ARG A 242 -4.25 -5.31 8.14
N PHE A 243 -4.13 -5.16 6.84
CA PHE A 243 -3.67 -6.20 5.92
C PHE A 243 -2.25 -6.64 6.25
N LEU A 244 -1.36 -5.70 6.59
CA LEU A 244 -0.02 -6.01 7.07
C LEU A 244 -0.04 -6.84 8.36
N ASP A 245 -0.93 -6.52 9.31
CA ASP A 245 -1.05 -7.29 10.56
C ASP A 245 -1.49 -8.73 10.28
N GLU A 246 -2.50 -8.90 9.42
CA GLU A 246 -2.99 -10.22 9.02
C GLU A 246 -1.94 -11.06 8.30
N VAL A 247 -1.17 -10.44 7.38
CA VAL A 247 -0.09 -11.10 6.65
C VAL A 247 1.06 -11.44 7.59
N TYR A 248 1.46 -10.56 8.51
CA TYR A 248 2.52 -10.88 9.48
C TYR A 248 2.10 -11.97 10.47
N ALA A 249 0.84 -11.99 10.91
CA ALA A 249 0.31 -13.08 11.71
C ALA A 249 0.38 -14.42 10.94
N ALA A 250 0.00 -14.42 9.67
CA ALA A 250 0.07 -15.59 8.81
C ALA A 250 1.52 -16.05 8.54
N LEU A 251 2.42 -15.13 8.17
CA LEU A 251 3.84 -15.43 7.95
C LEU A 251 4.52 -15.95 9.21
N SER A 252 4.14 -15.44 10.39
CA SER A 252 4.64 -15.95 11.67
C SER A 252 4.31 -17.43 11.88
N ILE A 253 3.12 -17.86 11.45
CA ILE A 253 2.72 -19.28 11.49
C ILE A 253 3.59 -20.09 10.53
N SER A 254 3.78 -19.61 9.30
CA SER A 254 4.56 -20.32 8.27
C SER A 254 6.04 -20.43 8.65
N LEU A 255 6.65 -19.36 9.18
CA LEU A 255 8.04 -19.37 9.68
C LEU A 255 8.23 -20.31 10.87
N LYS A 256 7.26 -20.39 11.78
CA LYS A 256 7.35 -21.33 12.93
C LYS A 256 7.38 -22.79 12.49
N ARG A 257 6.93 -23.14 11.27
CA ARG A 257 7.04 -24.49 10.70
C ARG A 257 8.44 -24.82 10.17
N MET A 258 9.30 -23.81 9.99
CA MET A 258 10.70 -23.97 9.56
C MET A 258 11.65 -24.27 10.72
N ARG A 259 11.18 -24.16 11.97
CA ARG A 259 11.95 -24.47 13.18
C ARG A 259 11.89 -25.95 13.50
#